data_AF-A0A315FSP6-F1
#
_entry.id   AF-A0A315FSP6-F1
#
_cell.length_a   1.000
_cell.length_b   1.000
_cell.length_c   1.000
_cell.angle_alpha   90.00
_cell.angle_beta   90.00
_cell.angle_gamma   90.00
#
_symmetry.space_group_name_H-M   'P 1'
#
loop_
_entity.id
_entity.type
_entity.pdbx_description
1 polymer ?
#
loop_
_entity_poly.entity_id
_entity_poly.type
_entity_poly.pdbx_seq_one_letter_code
_entity_poly.pdbx_strand_id
1 'polypeptide(L)' 'MFSVVYHPEAREEATALPVKIRVKFDRLIGKLEYDARLLREPDTKPLGDGLFEIRTMGTD' A
#
# COMPACT_ATOMS: atom_id res chain seq x y z
N MET A 1 4.72 -12.89 -8.40
CA MET A 1 4.46 -12.90 -6.95
C MET A 1 5.64 -12.27 -6.25
N PHE A 2 5.40 -11.18 -5.54
CA PHE A 2 6.38 -10.45 -4.74
C PHE A 2 6.15 -10.76 -3.26
N SER A 3 7.20 -10.64 -2.44
CA SER A 3 7.07 -10.72 -0.98
C SER A 3 7.00 -9.30 -0.43
N VAL A 4 5.96 -9.00 0.34
CA VAL A 4 5.83 -7.73 1.06
C VAL A 4 6.33 -7.94 2.48
N VAL A 5 7.32 -7.14 2.88
CA VAL A 5 7.91 -7.17 4.22
C VAL A 5 7.63 -5.84 4.89
N TYR A 6 7.09 -5.91 6.11
CA TYR A 6 6.81 -4.73 6.91
C TYR A 6 7.97 -4.42 7.84
N HIS A 7 8.32 -3.14 7.96
CA HIS A 7 9.00 -2.66 9.15
C HIS A 7 8.07 -2.88 10.37
N PRO A 8 8.59 -3.25 11.55
CA PRO A 8 7.76 -3.53 12.73
C PRO A 8 6.77 -2.40 13.06
N GLU A 9 7.24 -1.15 13.05
CA GLU A 9 6.41 0.03 13.30
C GLU A 9 5.32 0.21 12.23
N ALA A 10 5.66 0.00 10.96
CA ALA A 10 4.69 0.09 9.86
C ALA A 10 3.57 -0.96 9.98
N ARG A 11 3.87 -2.13 10.55
CA ARG A 11 2.86 -3.17 10.81
C ARG A 11 1.87 -2.72 11.90
N GLU A 12 2.37 -2.11 12.97
CA GLU A 12 1.53 -1.58 14.05
C GLU A 12 0.63 -0.46 13.53
N GLU A 13 1.20 0.48 12.78
CA GLU A 13 0.45 1.57 12.14
C GLU A 13 -0.62 1.06 11.19
N ALA A 14 -0.28 0.13 10.28
CA ALA A 14 -1.24 -0.45 9.33
C ALA A 14 -2.42 -1.14 10.05
N THR A 15 -2.15 -1.80 11.18
CA THR A 15 -3.18 -2.48 11.98
C THR A 15 -4.07 -1.48 12.71
N ALA A 16 -3.50 -0.35 13.15
CA ALA A 16 -4.20 0.72 13.86
C ALA A 16 -5.05 1.63 12.94
N LEU A 17 -4.93 1.51 11.61
CA LEU A 17 -5.73 2.29 10.67
C LEU A 17 -7.25 2.09 10.89
N PRO A 18 -8.06 3.14 10.70
CA PRO A 18 -9.52 3.01 10.67
C PRO A 18 -9.95 1.93 9.68
N VAL A 19 -10.95 1.10 10.05
CA VAL A 19 -11.35 -0.09 9.27
C VAL A 19 -11.55 0.20 7.78
N LYS A 20 -12.21 1.32 7.44
CA LYS A 20 -12.45 1.72 6.04
C LYS A 20 -11.16 1.96 5.25
N ILE A 21 -10.13 2.53 5.90
CA ILE A 21 -8.82 2.78 5.31
C ILE A 21 -8.02 1.47 5.24
N ARG A 22 -8.05 0.67 6.31
CA ARG A 22 -7.34 -0.61 6.39
C ARG A 22 -7.78 -1.58 5.29
N VAL A 23 -9.08 -1.71 5.02
CA VAL A 23 -9.58 -2.57 3.92
C VAL A 23 -9.04 -2.12 2.56
N LYS A 24 -8.98 -0.80 2.30
CA LYS A 24 -8.38 -0.28 1.07
C LYS A 24 -6.88 -0.57 1.02
N PHE A 25 -6.17 -0.35 2.12
CA PHE A 25 -4.75 -0.65 2.25
C PHE A 25 -4.46 -2.13 1.95
N ASP A 26 -5.15 -3.06 2.61
CA ASP A 26 -4.97 -4.51 2.43
C ASP A 26 -5.21 -4.93 0.98
N ARG A 27 -6.19 -4.32 0.29
CA ARG A 27 -6.43 -4.54 -1.14
C ARG A 27 -5.22 -4.14 -1.99
N LEU A 28 -4.58 -3.02 -1.68
CA LEU A 28 -3.40 -2.53 -2.43
C LEU A 28 -2.17 -3.39 -2.14
N ILE A 29 -2.00 -3.85 -0.91
CA ILE A 29 -0.95 -4.81 -0.55
C ILE A 29 -1.12 -6.13 -1.30
N GLY A 30 -2.34 -6.68 -1.37
CA GLY A 30 -2.60 -7.89 -2.16
C GLY A 30 -2.27 -7.73 -3.65
N LYS A 31 -2.47 -6.54 -4.22
CA LYS A 31 -2.02 -6.23 -5.59
C LYS A 31 -0.49 -6.24 -5.70
N LEU A 32 0.23 -5.69 -4.70
CA LEU A 32 1.70 -5.72 -4.67
C LEU A 32 2.24 -7.15 -4.60
N GLU A 33 1.66 -7.97 -3.73
CA GLU A 33 2.03 -9.38 -3.58
C GLU A 33 1.82 -10.16 -4.88
N TYR A 34 0.73 -9.87 -5.61
CA TYR A 34 0.48 -10.48 -6.92
C TYR A 34 1.53 -10.03 -7.96
N ASP A 35 1.57 -8.73 -8.26
CA ASP A 35 2.55 -8.12 -9.16
C ASP A 35 2.74 -6.62 -8.84
N ALA A 36 3.81 -6.29 -8.11
CA ALA A 36 4.14 -4.92 -7.73
C ALA A 36 4.34 -3.96 -8.91
N ARG A 37 4.63 -4.45 -10.12
CA ARG A 37 4.79 -3.61 -11.31
C ARG A 37 3.46 -3.11 -11.87
N LEU A 38 2.34 -3.69 -11.45
CA LEU A 38 1.00 -3.29 -11.87
C LEU A 38 0.43 -2.16 -10.99
N LEU A 39 1.03 -1.89 -9.83
CA LEU A 39 0.60 -0.78 -8.98
C LEU A 39 1.18 0.55 -9.51
N ARG A 40 0.28 1.49 -9.82
CA ARG A 40 0.54 2.79 -10.48
C ARG A 40 -0.41 3.85 -9.92
N GLU A 41 -0.30 5.10 -10.37
CA GLU A 41 -1.31 6.15 -10.12
C GLU A 41 -2.71 5.66 -10.58
N PRO A 42 -3.79 5.94 -9.83
CA PRO A 42 -3.86 6.82 -8.66
C PRO A 42 -3.58 6.13 -7.32
N ASP A 43 -3.42 4.80 -7.31
CA ASP A 43 -3.23 3.99 -6.09
C ASP A 43 -1.86 4.25 -5.44
N THR A 44 -0.90 4.79 -6.20
CA THR A 44 0.47 5.11 -5.74
C THR A 44 0.94 6.43 -6.32
N LYS A 45 1.86 7.09 -5.62
CA LYS A 45 2.60 8.25 -6.13
C LYS A 45 4.10 8.03 -5.95
N PRO A 46 4.93 8.23 -7.00
CA PRO A 46 6.37 8.05 -6.90
C PRO A 46 6.99 9.13 -6.00
N LEU A 47 7.92 8.72 -5.13
CA LEU A 47 8.71 9.63 -4.29
C LEU A 47 10.13 9.83 -4.84
N GLY A 48 10.58 8.97 -5.77
CA GLY A 48 11.94 8.94 -6.29
C GLY A 48 12.76 7.79 -5.71
N ASP A 49 13.92 7.50 -6.30
CA ASP A 49 14.89 6.51 -5.79
C ASP A 49 14.32 5.10 -5.53
N GLY A 50 13.34 4.70 -6.35
CA GLY A 50 12.65 3.41 -6.21
C GLY A 50 11.58 3.37 -5.11
N LEU A 51 11.30 4.50 -4.46
CA LEU A 51 10.28 4.65 -3.43
C LEU A 51 8.97 5.23 -4.00
N PHE A 52 7.86 4.85 -3.38
CA PHE A 52 6.53 5.35 -3.68
C PHE A 52 5.65 5.33 -2.42
N GLU A 53 4.68 6.24 -2.35
CA GLU A 53 3.62 6.21 -1.34
C GLU A 53 2.41 5.41 -1.84
N ILE A 54 1.74 4.69 -0.95
CA ILE A 54 0.45 4.03 -1.21
C ILE A 54 -0.66 5.01 -0.83
N ARG A 55 -1.55 5.32 -1.78
CA ARG A 55 -2.65 6.26 -1.59
C ARG A 55 -3.93 5.51 -1.28
N THR A 56 -4.28 5.45 0.01
CA THR A 56 -5.54 4.86 0.49
C THR A 56 -6.69 5.86 0.49
N MET A 57 -6.38 7.16 0.35
CA MET A 57 -7.30 8.28 0.31
C MET A 57 -7.41 8.82 -1.12
N GLY A 58 -8.58 8.64 -1.70
CA GLY A 58 -9.00 9.14 -3.01
C GLY A 58 -10.52 9.14 -3.03
N THR A 59 -11.10 10.12 -3.71
CA THR A 59 -12.56 10.26 -3.91
C THR A 59 -13.10 9.00 -4.60
N ASP A 60 -14.01 8.30 -3.92
CA ASP A 60 -15.14 7.67 -4.62
C ASP A 60 -16.12 8.79 -5.01
#